data_AF-A0A5K7Z9L6-F1
#
_entry.id   AF-A0A5K7Z9L6-F1
#
_cell.length_a   1.000
_cell.length_b   1.000
_cell.length_c   1.000
_cell.angle_alpha   90.00
_cell.angle_beta   90.00
_cell.angle_gamma   90.00
#
_symmetry.space_group_name_H-M   'P 1'
#
loop_
_entity.id
_entity.type
_entity.pdbx_description
1 polymer ?
#
loop_
_entity_poly.entity_id
_entity_poly.type
_entity_poly.pdbx_seq_one_letter_code
_entity_poly.pdbx_strand_id
1 'polypeptide(L)' 'MELAQNRVSGKIFVILDDTEGKNFLAVTPDGKIKCLERSLFFFGREINHEETEPEKLLSDTQLSIYEAYFGETVKN' A
#
# COMPACT_ATOMS: atom_id res chain seq x y z
N MET A 1 -2.04 8.61 -0.34
CA MET A 1 -2.02 7.13 -0.37
C MET A 1 -1.01 6.70 -1.41
N GLU A 2 -0.02 5.91 -0.99
CA GLU A 2 0.99 5.35 -1.89
C GLU A 2 0.76 3.86 -2.06
N LEU A 3 1.10 3.34 -3.25
CA LEU A 3 0.88 1.94 -3.61
C LEU A 3 2.19 1.24 -3.95
N ALA A 4 2.24 -0.05 -3.61
CA ALA A 4 3.28 -0.97 -4.02
C ALA A 4 2.63 -2.15 -4.76
N GLN A 5 3.17 -2.52 -5.91
CA GLN A 5 2.74 -3.71 -6.63
C GLN A 5 3.78 -4.80 -6.47
N ASN A 6 3.37 -5.98 -6.02
CA ASN A 6 4.28 -7.11 -5.93
C ASN A 6 4.70 -7.58 -7.33
N ARG A 7 6.01 -7.70 -7.57
CA ARG A 7 6.59 -8.04 -8.88
C ARG A 7 6.19 -9.42 -9.39
N VAL A 8 5.90 -10.36 -8.48
CA VAL A 8 5.60 -11.76 -8.82
C VAL A 8 4.10 -11.98 -9.01
N SER A 9 3.30 -11.47 -8.07
CA SER A 9 1.85 -11.72 -8.03
C SER A 9 1.00 -10.63 -8.68
N GLY A 10 1.57 -9.46 -8.99
CA GLY A 10 0.85 -8.29 -9.51
C GLY A 10 -0.13 -7.66 -8.52
N LYS A 11 -0.22 -8.18 -7.29
CA LYS A 11 -1.15 -7.69 -6.28
C LYS A 11 -0.73 -6.33 -5.73
N ILE A 12 -1.73 -5.51 -5.42
CA ILE A 12 -1.57 -4.14 -4.92
C ILE A 12 -1.58 -4.11 -3.39
N PHE A 13 -0.61 -3.40 -2.84
CA PHE A 13 -0.41 -3.17 -1.42
C PHE A 13 -0.45 -1.66 -1.18
N VAL A 14 -0.99 -1.26 -0.03
CA VAL A 14 -1.08 0.15 0.35
C VAL A 14 0.03 0.46 1.33
N ILE A 15 0.91 1.39 0.99
CA ILE A 15 2.03 1.76 1.85
C ILE A 15 1.52 2.62 3.01
N LEU A 16 1.91 2.24 4.23
CA LEU A 16 1.62 2.97 5.48
C LEU A 16 2.84 3.75 5.97
N ASP A 17 4.03 3.19 5.78
CA ASP A 17 5.29 3.84 6.16
C ASP A 17 6.40 3.33 5.23
N ASP A 18 7.08 4.24 4.56
CA ASP A 18 8.28 3.95 3.80
C ASP A 18 9.49 4.43 4.59
N THR A 19 10.11 3.53 5.35
CA THR A 19 11.28 3.83 6.19
C THR A 19 12.56 4.15 5.39
N GLU A 20 12.46 4.40 4.08
CA GLU A 20 13.55 4.61 3.09
C GLU A 20 14.63 3.51 3.09
N GLY A 21 14.35 2.40 3.77
CA GLY A 21 15.27 1.28 3.95
C GLY A 21 15.00 0.13 2.98
N LYS A 22 15.49 -1.06 3.39
CA LYS A 22 15.24 -2.31 2.65
C LYS A 22 13.79 -2.77 2.75
N ASN A 23 13.04 -2.26 3.72
CA ASN A 23 11.70 -2.67 4.02
C ASN A 23 10.75 -1.47 4.10
N PHE A 24 9.47 -1.74 3.88
CA PHE A 24 8.38 -0.78 4.04
C PHE A 24 7.20 -1.45 4.74
N LEU A 25 6.38 -0.66 5.43
CA LEU A 25 5.15 -1.12 6.06
C LEU A 25 4.00 -0.93 5.09
N ALA A 26 3.19 -1.97 4.89
CA ALA A 26 2.05 -1.89 3.98
C ALA A 26 0.87 -2.76 4.42
N VAL A 27 -0.32 -2.37 3.96
CA VAL A 27 -1.54 -3.17 4.02
C VAL A 27 -1.58 -4.12 2.83
N THR A 28 -1.67 -5.40 3.13
CA THR A 28 -1.77 -6.46 2.14
C THR A 28 -3.18 -6.53 1.52
N PRO A 29 -3.34 -7.18 0.35
CA PRO A 29 -4.64 -7.44 -0.26
C PRO A 29 -5.65 -8.14 0.66
N ASP A 30 -5.17 -8.97 1.58
CA ASP A 30 -5.98 -9.67 2.59
C ASP A 30 -6.23 -8.85 3.86
N GLY A 31 -5.93 -7.54 3.85
CA GLY A 31 -6.25 -6.64 4.95
C GLY A 31 -5.37 -6.82 6.19
N LYS A 32 -4.09 -7.15 6.00
CA LYS A 32 -3.13 -7.26 7.12
C LYS A 32 -2.02 -6.23 6.96
N ILE A 33 -1.54 -5.70 8.08
CA ILE A 33 -0.36 -4.84 8.08
C ILE A 33 0.89 -5.72 8.15
N LYS A 34 1.82 -5.55 7.20
CA LYS A 34 3.08 -6.30 7.15
C LYS A 34 4.25 -5.42 6.75
N CYS A 35 5.41 -5.75 7.31
CA CYS A 35 6.71 -5.24 6.87
C CYS A 35 7.21 -6.11 5.71
N LEU A 36 7.51 -5.49 4.57
CA LEU A 36 7.79 -6.17 3.30
C LEU A 36 9.11 -5.66 2.70
N GLU A 37 9.85 -6.56 2.03
CA GLU A 37 11.11 -6.20 1.38
C GLU A 37 10.88 -5.42 0.08
N ARG A 38 11.48 -4.23 -0.02
CA ARG A 38 11.32 -3.28 -1.14
C ARG A 38 11.65 -3.89 -2.50
N SER A 39 12.66 -4.75 -2.57
CA SER A 39 13.15 -5.36 -3.82
C SER A 39 12.11 -6.22 -4.54
N LEU A 40 11.08 -6.68 -3.82
CA LEU A 40 10.01 -7.53 -4.34
C LEU A 40 8.85 -6.73 -4.95
N PHE A 41 8.94 -5.39 -4.96
CA PHE A 41 7.84 -4.52 -5.34
C PHE A 41 8.25 -3.46 -6.38
N PHE A 42 7.25 -3.00 -7.13
CA PHE A 42 7.28 -1.77 -7.92
C PHE A 42 6.55 -0.67 -7.14
N PHE A 43 7.04 0.57 -7.22
CA PHE A 43 6.51 1.69 -6.45
C PHE A 43 6.03 2.81 -7.37
N GLY A 44 4.94 3.49 -6.96
CA GLY A 44 4.49 4.73 -7.61
C GLY A 44 4.34 4.61 -9.14
N ARG A 45 5.07 5.45 -9.90
CA ARG A 45 4.99 5.55 -11.37
C ARG A 45 5.38 4.27 -12.13
N GLU A 46 6.01 3.31 -11.47
CA GLU A 46 6.29 2.00 -12.09
C GLU A 46 5.04 1.12 -12.17
N ILE A 47 4.02 1.43 -11.38
CA ILE A 47 2.72 0.78 -11.42
C ILE A 47 1.95 1.39 -12.60
N ASN A 48 2.15 0.86 -13.80
CA ASN A 48 1.42 1.23 -15.02
C ASN A 48 -0.06 0.83 -14.91
N HIS A 49 -0.85 1.62 -14.18
CA HIS A 49 -2.30 1.61 -14.22
C HIS A 49 -2.74 2.92 -14.85
N GLU A 50 -2.60 3.02 -16.17
CA GLU A 50 -2.71 4.28 -16.91
C GLU A 50 -4.02 5.06 -16.68
N GLU A 51 -5.11 4.48 -16.20
CA GLU A 51 -6.38 5.23 -16.05
C GLU A 51 -7.31 4.75 -14.90
N THR A 52 -6.81 3.96 -13.94
CA THR A 52 -7.66 3.42 -12.87
C THR A 52 -7.40 4.11 -11.53
N GLU A 53 -8.44 4.74 -10.98
CA GLU A 53 -8.39 5.35 -9.65
C GLU A 53 -7.91 4.31 -8.62
N PRO A 54 -6.92 4.64 -7.76
CA PRO A 54 -6.36 3.73 -6.76
C PRO A 54 -7.42 3.01 -5.92
N GLU A 55 -8.49 3.72 -5.59
CA GLU A 55 -9.62 3.26 -4.79
C GLU A 55 -10.38 2.09 -5.43
N LYS A 56 -10.36 1.98 -6.77
CA LYS A 56 -11.00 0.88 -7.51
C LYS A 56 -10.15 -0.39 -7.55
N LEU A 57 -8.85 -0.29 -7.23
CA LEU A 57 -7.91 -1.42 -7.23
C LEU A 57 -7.74 -2.05 -5.85
N LEU A 58 -8.20 -1.37 -4.80
CA LEU A 58 -8.07 -1.78 -3.41
C LEU A 58 -9.34 -2.44 -2.92
N SER A 59 -9.20 -3.34 -1.95
CA SER A 59 -10.36 -3.81 -1.19
C SER A 59 -10.81 -2.75 -0.18
N ASP A 60 -12.11 -2.76 0.15
CA ASP A 60 -12.67 -1.90 1.21
C ASP A 60 -11.90 -2.06 2.54
N THR A 61 -11.41 -3.28 2.81
CA THR A 61 -10.59 -3.56 4.00
C THR A 61 -9.24 -2.86 3.95
N GLN A 62 -8.58 -2.83 2.80
CA GLN A 62 -7.31 -2.08 2.65
C GLN A 62 -7.51 -0.59 2.88
N LEU A 63 -8.57 -0.03 2.29
CA LEU A 63 -8.90 1.38 2.45
C LEU A 63 -9.25 1.71 3.91
N SER A 64 -10.10 0.90 4.54
CA SER A 64 -10.48 1.07 5.95
C SER A 64 -9.29 1.05 6.90
N ILE A 65 -8.32 0.15 6.68
CA ILE A 65 -7.10 0.08 7.51
C ILE A 65 -6.20 1.29 7.28
N TYR A 66 -6.04 1.72 6.02
CA TYR A 66 -5.28 2.92 5.70
C TYR A 66 -5.90 4.16 6.36
N GLU A 67 -7.22 4.33 6.24
CA GLU A 67 -7.95 5.42 6.86
C GLU A 67 -7.87 5.38 8.38
N ALA A 68 -7.96 4.20 9.02
CA ALA A 68 -7.76 4.08 10.46
C ALA A 68 -6.35 4.50 10.89
N TYR A 69 -5.33 4.03 10.15
CA TYR A 69 -3.92 4.29 10.47
C TYR A 69 -3.56 5.79 10.40
N PHE A 70 -4.09 6.51 9.42
CA PHE A 70 -3.84 7.96 9.25
C PHE A 70 -4.94 8.86 9.86
N GLY A 71 -6.11 8.30 10.16
CA GLY A 71 -7.24 9.01 10.76
C GLY A 71 -7.12 9.21 12.26
N GLU A 72 -6.35 8.36 12.97
CA GLU A 72 -6.07 8.55 14.40
C GLU A 72 -5.13 9.75 14.70
N THR A 73 -4.49 10.35 13.69
CA THR A 73 -3.62 11.53 13.86
C THR A 73 -4.34 12.90 13.95
N VAL A 74 -5.65 12.95 14.21
CA VAL A 74 -6.37 14.21 14.53
C VAL A 74 -7.21 14.08 15.79
N LYS A 75 -6.57 13.81 16.94
CA LYS A 75 -7.08 14.21 18.26
C LYS A 75 -5.91 14.57 19.17
N ASN A 76 -5.42 15.81 19.07
CA ASN A 76 -4.73 16.47 20.18
C ASN A 76 -5.06 17.95 20.17
#